data_AF-K9YFM3-F1
#
_entry.id   AF-K9YFM3-F1
#
_cell.length_a   1.000
_cell.length_b   1.000
_cell.length_c   1.000
_cell.angle_alpha   90.00
_cell.angle_beta   90.00
_cell.angle_gamma   90.00
#
_symmetry.space_group_name_H-M   'P 1'
#
loop_
_entity.id
_entity.type
_entity.pdbx_description
1 polymer ?
#
loop_
_entity_poly.entity_id
_entity_poly.type
_entity_poly.pdbx_seq_one_letter_code
_entity_poly.pdbx_strand_id
1 'polypeptide(L)'
;MNRWEQSIKEGNKSEKTFLKLAVRRGYQVLKSSKQQDINEHWDYEITKNDATYKVDVKAKKRISRQDKTVQSEEIWIELHSVRANNKGWLYESKANLLAFELEDGFLLVKREDLINLVNKIVNFDEQVSLAKDALYKVYSRRDQVDKITRIRAEDAKGIQFDYWHFLEGLGARR
;
A
#
# COMPACT_ATOMS: atom_id res chain seq x y z
N MET A 1 -23.25 5.47 -5.19
CA MET A 1 -22.09 5.00 -4.40
C MET A 1 -21.28 6.22 -3.99
N ASN A 2 -21.12 6.46 -2.69
CA ASN A 2 -20.32 7.57 -2.19
C ASN A 2 -18.80 7.27 -2.35
N ARG A 3 -17.94 8.29 -2.14
CA ARG A 3 -16.49 8.14 -2.34
C ARG A 3 -15.84 7.11 -1.41
N TRP A 4 -16.39 6.92 -0.22
CA TRP A 4 -15.89 5.95 0.73
C TRP A 4 -16.20 4.52 0.27
N GLU A 5 -17.44 4.25 -0.16
CA GLU A 5 -17.84 2.97 -0.75
C GLU A 5 -17.02 2.64 -2.01
N GLN A 6 -16.74 3.64 -2.85
CA GLN A 6 -15.88 3.49 -4.02
C GLN A 6 -14.46 3.08 -3.62
N SER A 7 -13.86 3.73 -2.62
CA SER A 7 -12.52 3.39 -2.11
C SER A 7 -12.47 1.97 -1.55
N ILE A 8 -13.52 1.52 -0.86
CA ILE A 8 -13.61 0.13 -0.35
C ILE A 8 -13.68 -0.86 -1.52
N LYS A 9 -14.51 -0.57 -2.53
CA LYS A 9 -14.63 -1.42 -3.72
C LYS A 9 -13.31 -1.52 -4.49
N GLU A 10 -12.58 -0.42 -4.60
CA GLU A 10 -11.25 -0.35 -5.23
C GLU A 10 -10.23 -1.19 -4.44
N GLY A 11 -10.17 -1.05 -3.11
CA GLY A 11 -9.30 -1.87 -2.23
C GLY A 11 -9.59 -3.38 -2.37
N ASN A 12 -10.85 -3.76 -2.18
CA ASN A 12 -11.29 -5.15 -2.31
C ASN A 12 -10.98 -5.76 -3.70
N LYS A 13 -11.04 -4.95 -4.76
CA LYS A 13 -10.69 -5.40 -6.12
C LYS A 13 -9.18 -5.65 -6.22
N SER A 14 -8.37 -4.75 -5.70
CA SER A 14 -6.91 -4.83 -5.71
C SER A 14 -6.43 -6.08 -4.95
N GLU A 15 -6.91 -6.28 -3.72
CA GLU A 15 -6.65 -7.47 -2.91
C GLU A 15 -6.98 -8.78 -3.63
N LYS A 16 -8.15 -8.84 -4.29
CA LYS A 16 -8.56 -10.03 -5.06
C LYS A 16 -7.66 -10.27 -6.28
N THR A 17 -7.16 -9.21 -6.91
CA THR A 17 -6.20 -9.33 -8.01
C THR A 17 -4.86 -9.85 -7.49
N PHE A 18 -4.35 -9.29 -6.39
CA PHE A 18 -3.13 -9.76 -5.73
C PHE A 18 -3.22 -11.25 -5.37
N LEU A 19 -4.31 -11.67 -4.72
CA LEU A 19 -4.55 -13.08 -4.37
C LEU A 19 -4.45 -14.01 -5.58
N LYS A 20 -5.08 -13.64 -6.71
CA LYS A 20 -5.01 -14.43 -7.95
C LYS A 20 -3.58 -14.53 -8.49
N LEU A 21 -2.81 -13.45 -8.43
CA LEU A 21 -1.41 -13.43 -8.86
C LEU A 21 -0.52 -14.28 -7.94
N ALA A 22 -0.71 -14.20 -6.63
CA ALA A 22 0.02 -15.00 -5.64
C ALA A 22 -0.18 -16.50 -5.90
N VAL A 23 -1.44 -16.94 -6.04
CA VAL A 23 -1.77 -18.35 -6.34
C VAL A 23 -1.17 -18.79 -7.67
N ARG A 24 -1.26 -17.98 -8.73
CA ARG A 24 -0.65 -18.28 -10.04
C ARG A 24 0.87 -18.42 -9.98
N ARG A 25 1.52 -17.66 -9.11
CA ARG A 25 2.96 -17.73 -8.84
C ARG A 25 3.36 -18.89 -7.93
N GLY A 26 2.40 -19.73 -7.52
CA GLY A 26 2.63 -20.92 -6.71
C GLY A 26 2.78 -20.64 -5.22
N TYR A 27 2.29 -19.50 -4.73
CA TYR A 27 2.19 -19.25 -3.30
C TYR A 27 0.96 -19.95 -2.72
N GLN A 28 1.14 -20.57 -1.55
CA GLN A 28 0.02 -20.82 -0.65
C GLN A 28 -0.39 -19.50 -0.02
N VAL A 29 -1.70 -19.26 0.14
CA VAL A 29 -2.22 -17.97 0.61
C VAL A 29 -3.24 -18.18 1.73
N LEU A 30 -3.06 -17.47 2.83
CA LEU A 30 -3.99 -17.38 3.94
C LEU A 30 -4.48 -15.94 4.08
N LYS A 31 -5.80 -15.72 4.12
CA LYS A 31 -6.37 -14.39 4.34
C LYS A 31 -6.36 -14.05 5.83
N SER A 32 -6.02 -12.81 6.18
CA SER A 32 -6.10 -12.31 7.54
C SER A 32 -7.53 -12.36 8.09
N SER A 33 -7.66 -12.59 9.39
CA SER A 33 -8.93 -12.34 10.07
C SER A 33 -9.20 -10.84 10.17
N LYS A 34 -10.46 -10.44 10.33
CA LYS A 34 -10.83 -9.04 10.54
C LYS A 34 -10.08 -8.38 11.71
N GLN A 35 -9.78 -9.13 12.76
CA GLN A 35 -9.02 -8.63 13.91
C GLN A 35 -7.55 -8.40 13.55
N GLN A 36 -6.95 -9.29 12.74
CA GLN A 36 -5.57 -9.15 12.28
C GLN A 36 -5.46 -7.99 11.28
N ASP A 37 -6.37 -7.88 10.32
CA ASP A 37 -6.45 -6.75 9.40
C ASP A 37 -6.47 -5.41 10.17
N ILE A 38 -7.41 -5.25 11.11
CA ILE A 38 -7.59 -3.99 11.85
C ILE A 38 -6.40 -3.62 12.76
N ASN A 39 -5.74 -4.59 13.40
CA ASN A 39 -4.75 -4.32 14.45
C ASN A 39 -3.32 -4.68 14.08
N GLU A 40 -3.14 -5.53 13.08
CA GLU A 40 -1.83 -5.95 12.58
C GLU A 40 -1.56 -5.41 11.17
N HIS A 41 -2.57 -4.84 10.48
CA HIS A 41 -2.45 -4.17 9.18
C HIS A 41 -1.80 -5.05 8.10
N TRP A 42 -2.36 -6.23 7.86
CA TRP A 42 -2.00 -7.09 6.71
C TRP A 42 -3.22 -7.86 6.19
N ASP A 43 -3.24 -8.13 4.89
CA ASP A 43 -4.38 -8.75 4.18
C ASP A 43 -4.19 -10.25 3.97
N TYR A 44 -2.96 -10.64 3.59
CA TYR A 44 -2.63 -12.02 3.22
C TYR A 44 -1.30 -12.43 3.80
N GLU A 45 -1.20 -13.68 4.24
CA GLU A 45 0.06 -14.38 4.45
C GLU A 45 0.30 -15.27 3.23
N ILE A 46 1.48 -15.15 2.63
CA ILE A 46 1.89 -15.92 1.45
C ILE A 46 3.11 -16.78 1.79
N THR A 47 3.09 -18.05 1.37
CA THR A 47 4.18 -18.99 1.64
C THR A 47 4.60 -19.73 0.38
N LYS A 48 5.92 -19.80 0.13
CA LYS A 48 6.52 -20.57 -0.97
C LYS A 48 7.96 -20.95 -0.61
N ASN A 49 8.33 -22.22 -0.82
CA ASN A 49 9.68 -22.74 -0.54
C ASN A 49 10.18 -22.38 0.88
N ASP A 50 9.35 -22.64 1.89
CA ASP A 50 9.62 -22.35 3.31
C ASP A 50 9.76 -20.87 3.69
N ALA A 51 9.65 -19.94 2.74
CA ALA A 51 9.57 -18.52 3.01
C ALA A 51 8.11 -18.08 3.16
N THR A 52 7.81 -17.40 4.28
CA THR A 52 6.48 -16.86 4.60
C THR A 52 6.54 -15.35 4.77
N TYR A 53 5.59 -14.64 4.16
CA TYR A 53 5.46 -13.19 4.26
C TYR A 53 4.02 -12.79 4.54
N LYS A 54 3.82 -11.92 5.53
CA LYS A 54 2.60 -11.13 5.67
C LYS A 54 2.66 -9.94 4.72
N VAL A 55 1.60 -9.74 3.95
CA VAL A 55 1.49 -8.73 2.89
C VAL A 55 0.27 -7.85 3.13
N ASP A 56 0.49 -6.55 3.02
CA ASP A 56 -0.55 -5.52 3.05
C ASP A 56 -0.65 -4.88 1.64
N VAL A 57 -1.82 -4.98 1.02
CA VAL A 57 -2.09 -4.63 -0.37
C VAL A 57 -2.66 -3.22 -0.45
N LYS A 58 -1.96 -2.35 -1.16
CA LYS A 58 -2.31 -0.95 -1.31
C LYS A 58 -2.77 -0.66 -2.74
N ALA A 59 -4.08 -0.51 -2.90
CA ALA A 59 -4.68 -0.13 -4.17
C ALA A 59 -4.28 1.27 -4.63
N LYS A 60 -4.33 1.52 -5.95
CA LYS A 60 -4.17 2.86 -6.53
C LYS A 60 -5.11 3.87 -5.86
N LYS A 61 -4.61 5.08 -5.61
CA LYS A 61 -5.37 6.14 -4.94
C LYS A 61 -5.39 7.42 -5.77
N ARG A 62 -6.42 8.21 -5.54
CA ARG A 62 -6.52 9.60 -6.01
C ARG A 62 -5.57 10.49 -5.20
N ILE A 63 -5.11 11.60 -5.77
CA ILE A 63 -4.39 12.62 -5.00
C ILE A 63 -5.37 13.33 -4.07
N SER A 64 -6.50 13.80 -4.61
CA SER A 64 -7.59 14.40 -3.84
C SER A 64 -8.85 13.56 -3.93
N ARG A 65 -9.68 13.59 -2.88
CA ARG A 65 -11.01 12.95 -2.89
C ARG A 65 -11.93 13.49 -4.00
N GLN A 66 -11.64 14.69 -4.49
CA GLN A 66 -12.39 15.33 -5.56
C GLN A 66 -12.01 14.80 -6.96
N ASP A 67 -10.83 14.18 -7.10
CA ASP A 67 -10.36 13.71 -8.39
C ASP A 67 -11.27 12.62 -8.97
N LYS A 68 -11.38 12.58 -10.30
CA LYS A 68 -12.24 11.62 -11.00
C LYS A 68 -11.59 10.23 -11.07
N THR A 69 -10.28 10.18 -11.27
CA THR A 69 -9.51 8.97 -11.57
C THR A 69 -8.47 8.68 -10.50
N VAL A 70 -8.24 7.40 -10.23
CA VAL A 70 -7.05 6.95 -9.47
C VAL A 70 -5.80 7.12 -10.33
N GLN A 71 -4.64 7.10 -9.68
CA GLN A 71 -3.33 7.26 -10.32
C GLN A 71 -2.31 6.33 -9.64
N SER A 72 -1.15 6.13 -10.26
CA SER A 72 -0.07 5.25 -9.75
C SER A 72 1.32 5.88 -9.77
N GLU A 73 1.42 7.15 -10.15
CA GLU A 73 2.65 7.94 -10.15
C GLU A 73 3.08 8.30 -8.72
N GLU A 74 2.11 8.38 -7.81
CA GLU A 74 2.30 8.74 -6.40
C GLU A 74 1.58 7.77 -5.46
N ILE A 75 2.21 7.51 -4.32
CA ILE A 75 1.74 6.56 -3.32
C ILE A 75 1.44 7.32 -2.03
N TRP A 76 0.22 7.14 -1.50
CA TRP A 76 -0.12 7.60 -0.16
C TRP A 76 0.49 6.69 0.90
N ILE A 77 1.20 7.29 1.85
CA ILE A 77 1.84 6.63 2.99
C ILE A 77 1.16 7.08 4.27
N GLU A 78 0.74 6.15 5.12
CA GLU A 78 0.16 6.46 6.44
C GLU A 78 1.25 6.46 7.52
N LEU A 79 1.47 7.63 8.11
CA LEU A 79 2.43 7.86 9.18
C LEU A 79 1.76 7.76 10.57
N HIS A 80 0.44 7.96 10.62
CA HIS A 80 -0.37 7.83 11.82
C HIS A 80 -1.84 7.60 11.42
N SER A 81 -2.51 6.67 12.09
CA SER A 81 -3.92 6.38 11.79
C SER A 81 -4.86 7.45 12.36
N VAL A 82 -6.17 7.27 12.14
CA VAL A 82 -7.21 8.09 12.79
C VAL A 82 -7.37 7.81 14.28
N ARG A 83 -6.83 6.69 14.80
CA ARG A 83 -6.88 6.37 16.22
C ARG A 83 -5.66 6.97 16.90
N ALA A 84 -5.86 7.77 17.94
CA ALA A 84 -4.79 8.52 18.62
C ALA A 84 -3.62 7.64 19.12
N ASN A 85 -3.89 6.38 19.46
CA ASN A 85 -2.89 5.44 19.99
C ASN A 85 -2.35 4.46 18.94
N ASN A 86 -2.57 4.72 17.64
CA ASN A 86 -2.12 3.82 16.58
C ASN A 86 -1.34 4.57 15.49
N LYS A 87 -0.06 4.23 15.36
CA LYS A 87 0.95 4.83 14.47
C LYS A 87 0.76 4.47 13.00
N GLY A 88 -0.37 3.86 12.65
CA GLY A 88 -0.75 3.55 11.29
C GLY A 88 0.02 2.38 10.69
N TRP A 89 -0.34 2.03 9.46
CA TRP A 89 0.17 0.80 8.83
C TRP A 89 1.66 0.86 8.48
N LEU A 90 2.31 2.03 8.36
CA LEU A 90 3.76 2.04 8.10
C LEU A 90 4.55 1.58 9.34
N TYR A 91 4.24 2.17 10.50
CA TYR A 91 5.06 2.02 11.71
C TYR A 91 4.55 0.95 12.69
N GLU A 92 3.26 0.62 12.69
CA GLU A 92 2.67 -0.35 13.63
C GLU A 92 2.30 -1.69 13.00
N SER A 93 2.33 -1.79 11.66
CA SER A 93 1.98 -3.03 10.96
C SER A 93 2.93 -4.18 11.30
N LYS A 94 2.38 -5.40 11.30
CA LYS A 94 3.13 -6.67 11.33
C LYS A 94 3.39 -7.23 9.92
N ALA A 95 3.03 -6.51 8.86
CA ALA A 95 3.35 -6.90 7.49
C ALA A 95 4.87 -6.92 7.27
N ASN A 96 5.35 -7.91 6.52
CA ASN A 96 6.72 -7.95 6.02
C ASN A 96 6.83 -7.14 4.73
N LEU A 97 5.84 -7.28 3.85
CA LEU A 97 5.81 -6.68 2.53
C LEU A 97 4.60 -5.76 2.36
N LEU A 98 4.79 -4.70 1.58
CA LEU A 98 3.72 -3.85 1.07
C LEU A 98 3.64 -4.06 -0.44
N ALA A 99 2.45 -4.37 -0.94
CA ALA A 99 2.18 -4.57 -2.36
C ALA A 99 1.38 -3.39 -2.92
N PHE A 100 2.07 -2.45 -3.58
CA PHE A 100 1.44 -1.29 -4.20
C PHE A 100 0.95 -1.63 -5.61
N GLU A 101 -0.36 -1.50 -5.84
CA GLU A 101 -0.93 -1.61 -7.17
C GLU A 101 -0.47 -0.43 -8.03
N LEU A 102 0.19 -0.71 -9.15
CA LEU A 102 0.55 0.25 -10.19
C LEU A 102 -0.27 -0.04 -11.46
N GLU A 103 0.10 0.58 -12.58
CA GLU A 103 -0.68 0.44 -13.82
C GLU A 103 -0.61 -0.97 -14.43
N ASP A 104 0.54 -1.63 -14.37
CA ASP A 104 0.82 -2.90 -15.04
C ASP A 104 1.08 -4.07 -14.07
N GLY A 105 1.05 -3.83 -12.75
CA GLY A 105 1.32 -4.88 -11.76
C GLY A 105 1.28 -4.41 -10.31
N PHE A 106 1.90 -5.21 -9.45
CA PHE A 106 2.17 -4.85 -8.06
C PHE A 106 3.67 -4.67 -7.83
N LEU A 107 4.05 -3.53 -7.28
CA LEU A 107 5.37 -3.30 -6.71
C LEU A 107 5.38 -3.83 -5.28
N LEU A 108 6.21 -4.82 -4.99
CA LEU A 108 6.42 -5.33 -3.64
C LEU A 108 7.67 -4.69 -3.05
N VAL A 109 7.54 -4.13 -1.85
CA VAL A 109 8.67 -3.59 -1.08
C VAL A 109 8.66 -4.16 0.33
N LYS A 110 9.83 -4.28 0.96
CA LYS A 110 9.89 -4.57 2.39
C LYS A 110 9.43 -3.34 3.17
N ARG A 111 8.61 -3.56 4.20
CA ARG A 111 8.10 -2.47 5.05
C ARG A 111 9.24 -1.67 5.72
N GLU A 112 10.29 -2.35 6.16
CA GLU A 112 11.45 -1.71 6.80
C GLU A 112 12.24 -0.81 5.83
N ASP A 113 12.42 -1.24 4.59
CA ASP A 113 13.08 -0.44 3.56
C ASP A 113 12.25 0.81 3.24
N LEU A 114 10.92 0.69 3.22
CA LEU A 114 10.03 1.82 3.03
C LEU A 114 10.09 2.81 4.21
N ILE A 115 10.16 2.32 5.46
CA ILE A 115 10.38 3.17 6.64
C ILE A 115 11.67 3.99 6.47
N ASN A 116 12.77 3.35 6.09
CA ASN A 116 14.06 4.01 5.89
C ASN A 116 13.99 5.05 4.78
N LEU A 117 13.34 4.73 3.65
CA LEU A 117 13.14 5.66 2.54
C LEU A 117 12.30 6.88 2.98
N VAL A 118 11.16 6.65 3.64
CA VAL A 118 10.25 7.70 4.10
C VAL A 118 10.95 8.63 5.09
N ASN A 119 11.69 8.08 6.06
CA ASN A 119 12.48 8.87 7.01
C ASN A 119 13.55 9.73 6.34
N LYS A 120 14.05 9.31 5.17
CA LYS A 120 15.06 10.03 4.41
C LYS A 120 14.50 11.15 3.53
N ILE A 121 13.35 10.92 2.89
CA ILE A 121 12.86 11.81 1.82
C ILE A 121 11.69 12.71 2.23
N VAL A 122 11.01 12.41 3.34
CA VAL A 122 9.87 13.19 3.82
C VAL A 122 10.34 14.26 4.80
N ASN A 123 9.89 15.50 4.59
CA ASN A 123 10.07 16.58 5.54
C ASN A 123 8.98 16.50 6.62
N PHE A 124 9.34 15.97 7.79
CA PHE A 124 8.40 15.80 8.91
C PHE A 124 8.08 17.10 9.65
N ASP A 125 8.90 18.14 9.48
CA ASP A 125 8.70 19.45 10.10
C ASP A 125 7.74 20.34 9.29
N GLU A 126 7.44 19.96 8.05
CA GLU A 126 6.55 20.72 7.18
C GLU A 126 5.16 20.08 7.10
N GLN A 127 4.18 20.77 7.70
CA GLN A 127 2.77 20.37 7.67
C GLN A 127 1.97 21.21 6.68
N VAL A 128 1.24 20.55 5.78
CA VAL A 128 0.38 21.16 4.77
C VAL A 128 -1.10 20.87 5.05
N SER A 129 -1.99 21.71 4.52
CA SER A 129 -3.45 21.61 4.71
C SER A 129 -4.20 21.08 3.49
N LEU A 130 -3.53 20.95 2.33
CA LEU A 130 -4.13 20.47 1.09
C LEU A 130 -3.44 19.19 0.63
N ALA A 131 -4.25 18.19 0.24
CA ALA A 131 -3.75 16.89 -0.21
C ALA A 131 -2.78 16.99 -1.41
N LYS A 132 -3.03 17.93 -2.33
CA LYS A 132 -2.18 18.19 -3.50
C LYS A 132 -0.78 18.70 -3.16
N ASP A 133 -0.57 19.22 -1.95
CA ASP A 133 0.71 19.74 -1.48
C ASP A 133 1.47 18.72 -0.62
N ALA A 134 0.88 17.54 -0.36
CA ALA A 134 1.42 16.52 0.55
C ALA A 134 2.61 15.71 0.00
N LEU A 135 3.13 16.02 -1.19
CA LEU A 135 4.27 15.30 -1.76
C LEU A 135 5.51 15.63 -0.92
N TYR A 136 6.05 14.61 -0.26
CA TYR A 136 7.17 14.67 0.69
C TYR A 136 6.93 15.54 1.94
N LYS A 137 5.68 15.87 2.24
CA LYS A 137 5.29 16.72 3.39
C LYS A 137 4.20 16.04 4.21
N VAL A 138 4.07 16.41 5.47
CA VAL A 138 3.03 15.85 6.35
C VAL A 138 1.70 16.52 6.07
N TYR A 139 0.67 15.73 5.81
CA TYR A 139 -0.70 16.18 5.62
C TYR A 139 -1.62 15.52 6.64
N SER A 140 -2.53 16.31 7.22
CA SER A 140 -3.62 15.83 8.05
C SER A 140 -4.94 16.31 7.49
N ARG A 141 -5.94 15.43 7.48
CA ARG A 141 -7.29 15.83 7.06
C ARG A 141 -7.90 16.75 8.12
N ARG A 142 -8.75 17.67 7.68
CA ARG A 142 -9.46 18.58 8.56
C ARG A 142 -10.17 17.78 9.66
N ASP A 143 -9.99 18.20 10.90
CA ASP A 143 -10.59 17.62 12.11
C ASP A 143 -10.21 16.13 12.37
N GLN A 144 -9.10 15.66 11.80
CA GLN A 144 -8.59 14.31 12.02
C GLN A 144 -7.15 14.35 12.56
N VAL A 145 -6.82 13.36 13.38
CA VAL A 145 -5.46 13.18 13.93
C VAL A 145 -4.53 12.39 13.00
N ASP A 146 -5.04 11.92 11.85
CA ASP A 146 -4.23 11.14 10.93
C ASP A 146 -3.11 11.97 10.32
N LYS A 147 -1.96 11.33 10.11
CA LYS A 147 -0.82 11.91 9.41
C LYS A 147 -0.50 11.02 8.23
N ILE A 148 -0.53 11.60 7.04
CA ILE A 148 -0.22 10.92 5.79
C ILE A 148 0.71 11.79 4.96
N THR A 149 1.41 11.17 4.01
CA THR A 149 2.27 11.86 3.05
C THR A 149 2.16 11.17 1.70
N ARG A 150 2.60 11.83 0.63
CA ARG A 150 2.80 11.18 -0.68
C ARG A 150 4.28 11.09 -1.00
N ILE A 151 4.65 10.01 -1.67
CA ILE A 151 5.95 9.84 -2.32
C ILE A 151 5.73 9.45 -3.77
N ARG A 152 6.73 9.58 -4.64
CA ARG A 152 6.62 9.06 -6.01
C ARG A 152 6.77 7.54 -5.99
N ALA A 153 6.04 6.87 -6.88
CA ALA A 153 6.22 5.44 -7.09
C ALA A 153 7.65 5.10 -7.53
N GLU A 154 8.33 6.00 -8.25
CA GLU A 154 9.74 5.86 -8.62
C GLU A 154 10.68 5.79 -7.39
N ASP A 155 10.40 6.53 -6.32
CA ASP A 155 11.19 6.43 -5.09
C ASP A 155 11.07 5.03 -4.49
N ALA A 156 9.83 4.49 -4.45
CA ALA A 156 9.56 3.16 -3.95
C ALA A 156 10.13 2.06 -4.86
N LYS A 157 10.19 2.26 -6.18
CA LYS A 157 10.87 1.34 -7.11
C LYS A 157 12.37 1.24 -6.81
N GLY A 158 12.99 2.30 -6.28
CA GLY A 158 14.38 2.27 -5.82
C GLY A 158 14.65 1.29 -4.68
N ILE A 159 13.61 0.81 -3.97
CA ILE A 159 13.69 -0.20 -2.90
C ILE A 159 12.88 -1.46 -3.23
N GLN A 160 12.70 -1.75 -4.52
CA GLN A 160 11.93 -2.90 -4.99
C GLN A 160 12.47 -4.21 -4.42
N PHE A 161 11.57 -4.98 -3.79
CA PHE A 161 11.82 -6.37 -3.42
C PHE A 161 11.46 -7.32 -4.56
N ASP A 162 10.29 -7.11 -5.18
CA ASP A 162 9.81 -7.88 -6.33
C ASP A 162 8.78 -7.05 -7.13
N TYR A 163 8.50 -7.46 -8.36
CA TYR A 163 7.46 -6.85 -9.19
C TYR A 163 6.60 -7.90 -9.87
N TRP A 164 5.28 -7.82 -9.66
CA TRP A 164 4.34 -8.80 -10.20
C TRP A 164 3.46 -8.18 -11.28
N HIS A 165 3.85 -8.35 -12.54
CA HIS A 165 3.02 -7.91 -13.66
C HIS A 165 1.69 -8.68 -13.71
N PHE A 166 0.62 -7.99 -14.16
CA PHE A 166 -0.71 -8.59 -14.35
C PHE A 166 -0.73 -9.68 -15.44
N LEU A 167 0.17 -9.58 -16.42
CA LEU A 167 0.19 -10.41 -17.63
C LEU A 167 1.23 -11.55 -17.61
N GLU A 168 1.94 -11.77 -16.51
CA GLU A 168 2.86 -12.90 -16.41
C GLU A 168 2.09 -14.23 -16.48
N GLY A 169 2.41 -15.05 -17.51
CA GLY A 169 1.86 -16.41 -17.68
C GLY A 169 1.21 -16.75 -19.04
N LEU A 170 1.24 -15.87 -20.04
CA LEU A 170 0.78 -16.20 -21.42
C LEU A 170 1.88 -16.75 -22.35
N GLY A 171 3.12 -16.87 -21.89
CA GLY A 171 4.25 -17.31 -22.72
C GLY A 171 5.18 -18.25 -21.97
N ALA A 172 4.97 -19.56 -22.16
CA ALA A 172 5.98 -20.63 -22.20
C ALA A 172 5.29 -22.00 -22.03
N ARG A 173 4.41 -22.36 -22.98
CA ARG A 173 4.31 -23.75 -23.41
C ARG A 173 5.17 -23.85 -24.67
N ARG A 174 6.43 -24.24 -24.50
CA ARG A 174 7.21 -24.91 -25.53
C ARG A 174 7.77 -26.17 -24.91
#